data_AF-A0A9D5VIN2-F1
#
_entry.id   AF-A0A9D5VIN2-F1
#
_cell.length_a   1.000
_cell.length_b   1.000
_cell.length_c   1.000
_cell.angle_alpha   90.00
_cell.angle_beta   90.00
_cell.angle_gamma   90.00
#
_symmetry.space_group_name_H-M   'P 1'
#
loop_
_entity.id
_entity.type
_entity.pdbx_description
1 polymer ?
#
loop_
_entity_poly.entity_id
_entity_poly.type
_entity_poly.pdbx_seq_one_letter_code
_entity_poly.pdbx_strand_id
1 'polypeptide(L)'
;MRVPLSLLLSLPQALCFVLLLLSSLLFATEAENKSTFFNKVIVGEQSGSSNDYSGVDHPDQSFNLYLAKYEYSHEKWREHYFEELISKKAFSLERFLSQELLAGNRCPNATLEKHLDYIRYLYRLLSIGLLYEAVLDYQKALHRLELLAVNCSIDWAKVMSHCNAKSEEMKKFKERAIAYLSQDSAKERSKETLLQARRSDWSTEFKRSRNLSFPRGVTYARLHLWCESHELHVGNVNLKNLPQLFNNLCKEDLQKLLQICSEEDQLYGVSDAPLLSELLYLSNTFALVNAEGNGRGCLERFVKLFHPKEEKFSSLNELFSEVAYKMKSMVGDEDEEVRYLQGRIFLAGALKEFDERGLSSFLYTLPTPTPTLAHPTPKAKLVVAVVALPTPLPTQARPPSPIPTPTPTALPSPKLLLSAFEGAYAYLAASSENAVSVNMRRFRSEHTFAPTILKQLLPAMEPYKSQEALREMCRLDHIGTAENPLALSFVKLLLDQNEHHALFNLTTVLGESFYVENDLENLGPKVRAVLIRLSNRSDNGEWEIFIVNPKAKVDKELLRCVANSPAR
;
A
#
# COMPACT_ATOMS: atom_id res chain seq x y z
N MET A 1 65.43 50.98 -12.65
CA MET A 1 63.95 50.89 -12.69
C MET A 1 63.57 49.42 -12.89
N ARG A 2 63.03 48.77 -11.86
CA ARG A 2 62.51 47.39 -11.91
C ARG A 2 60.99 47.48 -11.86
N VAL A 3 60.32 46.94 -12.86
CA VAL A 3 58.86 46.77 -12.90
C VAL A 3 58.53 45.42 -12.26
N PRO A 4 57.53 45.31 -11.37
CA PRO A 4 57.27 44.07 -10.65
C PRO A 4 56.52 43.06 -11.52
N LEU A 5 56.98 41.82 -11.39
CA LEU A 5 56.51 40.60 -12.03
C LEU A 5 55.34 40.04 -11.22
N SER A 6 54.12 40.57 -11.40
CA SER A 6 52.92 40.04 -10.73
C SER A 6 51.65 40.35 -11.51
N LEU A 7 51.53 39.81 -12.72
CA LEU A 7 50.28 39.84 -13.50
C LEU A 7 50.32 38.79 -14.63
N LEU A 8 50.50 37.52 -14.26
CA LEU A 8 50.27 36.37 -15.14
C LEU A 8 49.51 35.30 -14.33
N LEU A 9 48.26 35.61 -13.99
CA LEU A 9 47.27 34.58 -13.66
C LEU A 9 47.03 33.80 -14.95
N SER A 10 47.43 32.54 -14.95
CA SER A 10 47.37 31.68 -16.11
C SER A 10 45.92 31.46 -16.53
N LEU A 11 45.67 31.55 -17.84
CA LEU A 11 44.38 31.28 -18.50
C LEU A 11 43.57 30.08 -17.93
N PRO A 12 44.18 28.97 -17.47
CA PRO A 12 43.45 27.84 -16.90
C PRO A 12 42.72 28.17 -15.58
N GLN A 13 43.26 29.06 -14.75
CA GLN A 13 42.65 29.40 -13.45
C GLN A 13 41.42 30.29 -13.64
N ALA A 14 41.46 31.22 -14.59
CA ALA A 14 40.29 32.01 -14.98
C ALA A 14 39.19 31.14 -15.59
N LEU A 15 39.55 30.15 -16.42
CA LEU A 15 38.58 29.23 -17.02
C LEU A 15 37.92 28.32 -15.98
N CYS A 16 38.68 27.81 -14.99
CA CYS A 16 38.11 27.06 -13.87
C CYS A 16 37.15 27.90 -13.02
N PHE A 17 37.48 29.18 -12.78
CA PHE A 17 36.63 30.07 -12.00
C PHE A 17 35.33 30.41 -12.75
N VAL A 18 35.41 30.58 -14.07
CA VAL A 18 34.25 30.81 -14.94
C VAL A 18 33.38 29.55 -15.07
N LEU A 19 33.98 28.35 -15.15
CA LEU A 19 33.25 27.09 -15.12
C LEU A 19 32.56 26.83 -13.78
N LEU A 20 33.21 27.18 -12.66
CA LEU A 20 32.59 27.14 -11.33
C LEU A 20 31.42 28.13 -11.21
N LEU A 21 31.56 29.35 -11.73
CA LEU A 21 30.48 30.35 -11.79
C LEU A 21 29.34 29.95 -12.73
N LEU A 22 29.63 29.32 -13.87
CA LEU A 22 28.62 28.79 -14.79
C LEU A 22 27.90 27.58 -14.20
N SER A 23 28.60 26.73 -13.46
CA SER A 23 27.96 25.61 -12.75
C SER A 23 27.02 26.11 -11.65
N SER A 24 27.39 27.13 -10.89
CA SER A 24 26.50 27.72 -9.88
C SER A 24 25.29 28.46 -10.47
N LEU A 25 25.43 29.04 -11.67
CA LEU A 25 24.30 29.63 -12.41
C LEU A 25 23.33 28.57 -12.95
N LEU A 26 23.82 27.39 -13.35
CA LEU A 26 22.95 26.27 -13.78
C LEU A 26 22.14 25.65 -12.63
N PHE A 27 22.61 25.74 -11.39
CA PHE A 27 21.83 25.35 -10.20
C PHE A 27 20.80 26.41 -9.76
N ALA A 28 20.86 27.64 -10.28
CA ALA A 28 19.94 28.71 -9.89
C ALA A 28 18.58 28.63 -10.60
N THR A 29 18.50 27.97 -11.77
CA THR A 29 17.27 27.85 -12.55
C THR A 29 16.28 26.80 -12.03
N GLU A 30 16.64 26.02 -11.01
CA GLU A 30 15.75 25.07 -10.32
C GLU A 30 14.91 25.74 -9.21
N ALA A 31 15.04 27.06 -9.02
CA ALA A 31 14.38 27.81 -7.97
C ALA A 31 12.88 28.05 -8.20
N GLU A 32 12.34 27.88 -9.41
CA GLU A 32 10.90 28.08 -9.66
C GLU A 32 10.01 26.93 -9.14
N ASN A 33 10.54 25.69 -9.03
CA ASN A 33 9.79 24.58 -8.41
C ASN A 33 9.79 24.62 -6.88
N LYS A 34 10.59 25.49 -6.25
CA LYS A 34 10.64 25.61 -4.80
C LYS A 34 9.28 26.00 -4.22
N SER A 35 8.54 26.90 -4.85
CA SER A 35 7.33 27.51 -4.27
C SER A 35 6.22 26.51 -3.95
N THR A 36 6.12 25.36 -4.64
CA THR A 36 5.08 24.34 -4.36
C THR A 36 5.36 23.58 -3.08
N PHE A 37 6.60 23.18 -2.83
CA PHE A 37 7.01 22.53 -1.59
C PHE A 37 6.78 23.47 -0.39
N PHE A 38 7.24 24.72 -0.50
CA PHE A 38 7.08 25.71 0.57
C PHE A 38 5.60 25.97 0.84
N ASN A 39 4.74 26.06 -0.18
CA ASN A 39 3.30 26.21 0.02
C ASN A 39 2.60 24.96 0.58
N LYS A 40 3.17 23.75 0.44
CA LYS A 40 2.63 22.53 1.07
C LYS A 40 3.07 22.40 2.54
N VAL A 41 4.31 22.76 2.84
CA VAL A 41 4.90 22.68 4.19
C VAL A 41 4.57 23.92 5.03
N ILE A 42 4.34 25.06 4.40
CA ILE A 42 4.04 26.36 5.02
C ILE A 42 2.77 26.89 4.34
N VAL A 43 1.59 26.59 4.91
CA VAL A 43 0.32 27.14 4.40
C VAL A 43 -0.40 27.78 5.57
N GLY A 44 -0.63 29.09 5.45
CA GLY A 44 -1.42 29.91 6.36
C GLY A 44 -0.63 30.53 7.52
N GLU A 45 -1.11 31.68 7.99
CA GLU A 45 -0.79 32.22 9.32
C GLU A 45 -1.13 31.14 10.35
N GLN A 46 -0.16 30.30 10.68
CA GLN A 46 -0.21 29.63 11.95
C GLN A 46 -0.04 30.74 12.97
N SER A 47 -1.10 31.02 13.71
CA SER A 47 -1.00 31.62 15.02
C SER A 47 -0.02 30.76 15.82
N GLY A 48 1.29 31.02 15.67
CA GLY A 48 2.27 30.70 16.69
C GLY A 48 1.63 31.25 17.94
N SER A 49 1.23 30.34 18.82
CA SER A 49 0.24 30.68 19.83
C SER A 49 0.78 31.92 20.53
N SER A 50 0.00 33.01 20.52
CA SER A 50 0.35 34.21 21.29
C SER A 50 0.50 33.90 22.79
N ASN A 51 0.19 32.67 23.19
CA ASN A 51 0.34 32.09 24.53
C ASN A 51 1.69 31.41 24.76
N ASP A 52 2.46 31.02 23.73
CA ASP A 52 3.80 30.39 23.86
C ASP A 52 4.95 31.42 23.83
N TYR A 53 4.66 32.66 23.47
CA TYR A 53 5.66 33.74 23.49
C TYR A 53 5.57 34.54 24.78
N SER A 54 6.54 34.34 25.68
CA SER A 54 6.74 35.16 26.89
C SER A 54 8.06 35.94 26.83
N GLY A 55 8.48 36.35 25.63
CA GLY A 55 9.73 37.07 25.39
C GLY A 55 9.61 38.58 25.64
N VAL A 56 10.76 39.23 25.82
CA VAL A 56 10.84 40.67 26.16
C VAL A 56 10.71 41.57 24.92
N ASP A 57 10.96 41.04 23.71
CA ASP A 57 11.03 41.79 22.44
C ASP A 57 9.90 41.44 21.45
N HIS A 58 9.99 41.91 20.20
CA HIS A 58 9.01 41.62 19.14
C HIS A 58 8.90 40.11 18.83
N PRO A 59 7.69 39.58 18.53
CA PRO A 59 7.44 38.16 18.25
C PRO A 59 7.90 37.73 16.84
N ASP A 60 8.90 38.41 16.29
CA ASP A 60 9.45 38.08 14.98
C ASP A 60 10.00 36.66 15.02
N GLN A 61 9.49 35.80 14.14
CA GLN A 61 9.85 34.38 14.09
C GLN A 61 10.22 33.97 12.68
N SER A 62 11.16 33.03 12.58
CA SER A 62 11.52 32.35 11.33
C SER A 62 11.39 30.85 11.50
N PHE A 63 10.83 30.16 10.51
CA PHE A 63 10.74 28.70 10.53
C PHE A 63 11.97 28.07 9.88
N ASN A 64 12.71 27.26 10.64
CA ASN A 64 13.84 26.51 10.14
C ASN A 64 13.36 25.16 9.57
N LEU A 65 13.39 25.00 8.25
CA LEU A 65 12.87 23.81 7.54
C LEU A 65 13.74 22.55 7.66
N TYR A 66 14.99 22.69 8.10
CA TYR A 66 15.86 21.55 8.35
C TYR A 66 15.65 21.00 9.76
N LEU A 67 15.40 21.90 10.71
CA LEU A 67 15.13 21.55 12.11
C LEU A 67 13.64 21.38 12.43
N ALA A 68 12.75 21.83 11.53
CA ALA A 68 11.31 21.90 11.73
C ALA A 68 10.89 22.66 13.01
N LYS A 69 11.62 23.73 13.35
CA LYS A 69 11.39 24.53 14.56
C LYS A 69 11.14 26.00 14.19
N TYR A 70 10.23 26.64 14.91
CA TYR A 70 10.17 28.10 14.95
C TYR A 70 11.30 28.63 15.82
N GLU A 71 12.11 29.52 15.25
CA GLU A 71 13.14 30.26 15.97
C GLU A 71 12.65 31.70 16.13
N TYR A 72 12.47 32.14 17.37
CA TYR A 72 12.20 33.55 17.64
C TYR A 72 13.47 34.37 17.46
N SER A 73 13.33 35.59 16.95
CA SER A 73 14.45 36.51 16.68
C SER A 73 15.32 36.75 17.92
N HIS A 74 14.71 36.89 19.09
CA HIS A 74 15.41 37.11 20.35
C HIS A 74 16.13 35.86 20.88
N GLU A 75 15.57 34.65 20.69
CA GLU A 75 16.25 33.38 20.98
C GLU A 75 17.46 33.22 20.06
N LYS A 76 17.26 33.46 18.77
CA LYS A 76 18.31 33.45 17.75
C LYS A 76 19.41 34.44 18.07
N TRP A 77 19.06 35.65 18.50
CA TRP A 77 20.03 36.65 18.95
C TRP A 77 20.76 36.18 20.21
N ARG A 78 20.05 35.62 21.20
CA ARG A 78 20.67 35.19 22.47
C ARG A 78 21.62 34.00 22.27
N GLU A 79 21.18 32.99 21.54
CA GLU A 79 21.98 31.79 21.22
C GLU A 79 23.21 32.16 20.39
N HIS A 80 23.07 33.14 19.48
CA HIS A 80 24.15 33.49 18.55
C HIS A 80 24.84 34.83 18.87
N TYR A 81 24.58 35.45 20.02
CA TYR A 81 25.13 36.77 20.36
C TYR A 81 26.65 36.76 20.32
N PHE A 82 27.26 35.77 21.00
CA PHE A 82 28.70 35.60 20.99
C PHE A 82 29.22 35.15 19.63
N GLU A 83 28.47 34.34 18.89
CA GLU A 83 28.83 33.90 17.54
C GLU A 83 28.93 35.07 16.55
N GLU A 84 27.95 35.99 16.60
CA GLU A 84 27.93 37.19 15.78
C GLU A 84 29.06 38.16 16.13
N LEU A 85 29.45 38.24 17.41
CA LEU A 85 30.57 39.06 17.89
C LEU A 85 31.95 38.48 17.53
N ILE A 86 32.10 37.16 17.52
CA ILE A 86 33.38 36.49 17.25
C ILE A 86 33.61 36.35 15.74
N SER A 87 32.70 35.70 15.01
CA SER A 87 32.80 35.52 13.56
C SER A 87 31.51 34.97 12.97
N LYS A 88 30.63 35.87 12.52
CA LYS A 88 29.36 35.52 11.87
C LYS A 88 29.52 34.46 10.76
N LYS A 89 30.58 34.55 9.95
CA LYS A 89 30.82 33.60 8.84
C LYS A 89 31.20 32.20 9.31
N ALA A 90 32.06 32.09 10.32
CA ALA A 90 32.53 30.79 10.81
C ALA A 90 31.38 30.00 11.45
N PHE A 91 30.59 30.65 12.30
CA PHE A 91 29.44 30.02 12.94
C PHE A 91 28.26 29.80 11.99
N SER A 92 28.05 30.67 10.99
CA SER A 92 27.08 30.37 9.93
C SER A 92 27.44 29.13 9.13
N LEU A 93 28.74 28.91 8.88
CA LEU A 93 29.23 27.72 8.19
C LEU A 93 29.09 26.49 9.08
N GLU A 94 29.45 26.59 10.36
CA GLU A 94 29.27 25.51 11.33
C GLU A 94 27.81 25.09 11.41
N ARG A 95 26.88 26.04 11.55
CA ARG A 95 25.44 25.79 11.58
C ARG A 95 24.93 25.15 10.29
N PHE A 96 25.37 25.66 9.14
CA PHE A 96 25.09 25.03 7.86
C PHE A 96 25.59 23.58 7.84
N LEU A 97 26.83 23.32 8.26
CA LEU A 97 27.41 21.97 8.26
C LEU A 97 26.72 21.02 9.25
N SER A 98 26.45 21.48 10.48
CA SER A 98 25.95 20.64 11.57
C SER A 98 24.43 20.44 11.53
N GLN A 99 23.67 21.42 11.02
CA GLN A 99 22.21 21.39 11.04
C GLN A 99 21.64 21.20 9.64
N GLU A 100 21.98 22.07 8.68
CA GLU A 100 21.33 22.09 7.37
C GLU A 100 21.85 21.00 6.42
N LEU A 101 23.18 20.84 6.34
CA LEU A 101 23.83 19.90 5.44
C LEU A 101 23.60 18.47 5.91
N LEU A 102 23.76 18.17 7.21
CA LEU A 102 23.52 16.83 7.73
C LEU A 102 22.04 16.44 7.64
N ALA A 103 21.10 17.32 7.99
CA ALA A 103 19.67 17.04 7.86
C ALA A 103 19.25 16.96 6.39
N GLY A 104 19.76 17.86 5.55
CA GLY A 104 19.50 17.90 4.11
C GLY A 104 20.10 16.70 3.36
N ASN A 105 21.25 16.18 3.79
CA ASN A 105 21.83 14.97 3.22
C ASN A 105 21.05 13.71 3.59
N ARG A 106 20.44 13.66 4.79
CA ARG A 106 19.61 12.51 5.21
C ARG A 106 18.30 12.43 4.43
N CYS A 107 17.73 13.58 4.07
CA CYS A 107 16.57 13.64 3.18
C CYS A 107 16.51 15.01 2.47
N PRO A 108 16.96 15.09 1.21
CA PRO A 108 16.88 16.32 0.43
C PRO A 108 15.43 16.79 0.23
N ASN A 109 15.23 18.10 0.05
CA ASN A 109 13.88 18.67 -0.16
C ASN A 109 13.19 18.06 -1.39
N ALA A 110 13.93 17.89 -2.49
CA ALA A 110 13.40 17.29 -3.72
C ALA A 110 12.94 15.84 -3.51
N THR A 111 13.74 15.04 -2.78
CA THR A 111 13.37 13.66 -2.42
C THR A 111 12.14 13.65 -1.50
N LEU A 112 12.10 14.51 -0.48
CA LEU A 112 10.94 14.59 0.41
C LEU A 112 9.68 15.02 -0.33
N GLU A 113 9.75 16.03 -1.19
CA GLU A 113 8.62 16.55 -1.97
C GLU A 113 8.00 15.46 -2.85
N LYS A 114 8.84 14.68 -3.53
CA LYS A 114 8.42 13.55 -4.37
C LYS A 114 7.63 12.50 -3.60
N HIS A 115 7.96 12.27 -2.33
CA HIS A 115 7.33 11.24 -1.50
C HIS A 115 6.33 11.77 -0.48
N LEU A 116 6.13 13.09 -0.38
CA LEU A 116 5.36 13.74 0.69
C LEU A 116 3.94 13.19 0.82
N ASP A 117 3.21 13.16 -0.29
CA ASP A 117 1.81 12.70 -0.32
C ASP A 117 1.72 11.18 -0.04
N TYR A 118 2.73 10.42 -0.48
CA TYR A 118 2.77 8.97 -0.26
C TYR A 118 3.14 8.61 1.18
N ILE A 119 4.10 9.31 1.80
CA ILE A 119 4.45 9.14 3.22
C ILE A 119 3.22 9.41 4.09
N ARG A 120 2.49 10.50 3.82
CA ARG A 120 1.24 10.79 4.52
C ARG A 120 0.22 9.67 4.37
N TYR A 121 0.04 9.17 3.15
CA TYR A 121 -0.83 8.03 2.88
C TYR A 121 -0.43 6.78 3.70
N LEU A 122 0.86 6.48 3.81
CA LEU A 122 1.36 5.34 4.58
C LEU A 122 1.05 5.45 6.08
N TYR A 123 1.22 6.62 6.69
CA TYR A 123 0.84 6.84 8.09
C TYR A 123 -0.67 6.71 8.31
N ARG A 124 -1.49 7.19 7.37
CA ARG A 124 -2.95 6.98 7.39
C ARG A 124 -3.31 5.50 7.29
N LEU A 125 -2.72 4.80 6.32
CA LEU A 125 -2.94 3.37 6.10
C LEU A 125 -2.58 2.56 7.35
N LEU A 126 -1.44 2.85 7.96
CA LEU A 126 -1.00 2.19 9.18
C LEU A 126 -1.93 2.50 10.36
N SER A 127 -2.36 3.76 10.51
CA SER A 127 -3.32 4.15 11.55
C SER A 127 -4.66 3.42 11.39
N ILE A 128 -5.16 3.31 10.16
CA ILE A 128 -6.38 2.55 9.83
C ILE A 128 -6.19 1.07 10.18
N GLY A 129 -5.05 0.47 9.81
CA GLY A 129 -4.72 -0.91 10.11
C GLY A 129 -4.73 -1.21 11.61
N LEU A 130 -4.08 -0.38 12.41
CA LEU A 130 -4.01 -0.56 13.86
C LEU A 130 -5.34 -0.27 14.56
N LEU A 131 -6.11 0.72 14.11
CA LEU A 131 -7.47 0.97 14.61
C LEU A 131 -8.41 -0.21 14.31
N TYR A 132 -8.29 -0.80 13.13
CA TYR A 132 -9.07 -1.99 12.76
C TYR A 132 -8.79 -3.17 13.70
N GLU A 133 -7.51 -3.48 13.96
CA GLU A 133 -7.13 -4.54 14.91
C GLU A 133 -7.61 -4.26 16.33
N ALA A 134 -7.58 -3.00 16.74
CA ALA A 134 -8.08 -2.58 18.04
C ALA A 134 -9.59 -2.85 18.18
N VAL A 135 -10.37 -2.43 17.18
CA VAL A 135 -11.82 -2.64 17.17
C VAL A 135 -12.18 -4.13 17.09
N LEU A 136 -11.42 -4.93 16.33
CA LEU A 136 -11.59 -6.39 16.35
C LEU A 136 -11.34 -6.98 17.75
N ASP A 137 -10.32 -6.49 18.48
CA ASP A 137 -10.07 -6.94 19.86
C ASP A 137 -11.26 -6.64 20.77
N TYR A 138 -11.89 -5.47 20.62
CA TYR A 138 -13.08 -5.10 21.39
C TYR A 138 -14.25 -6.03 21.10
N GLN A 139 -14.46 -6.39 19.83
CA GLN A 139 -15.48 -7.35 19.43
C GLN A 139 -15.23 -8.73 20.00
N LYS A 140 -13.98 -9.21 19.98
CA LYS A 140 -13.58 -10.49 20.58
C LYS A 140 -13.81 -10.47 22.10
N ALA A 141 -13.49 -9.36 22.78
CA ALA A 141 -13.77 -9.20 24.21
C ALA A 141 -15.27 -9.21 24.52
N LEU A 142 -16.08 -8.48 23.76
CA LEU A 142 -17.55 -8.48 23.88
C LEU A 142 -18.16 -9.87 23.63
N HIS A 143 -17.62 -10.62 22.65
CA HIS A 143 -18.05 -11.99 22.36
C HIS A 143 -17.79 -12.90 23.54
N ARG A 144 -16.55 -12.88 24.06
CA ARG A 144 -16.13 -13.69 25.21
C ARG A 144 -16.99 -13.42 26.44
N LEU A 145 -17.44 -12.18 26.64
CA LEU A 145 -18.29 -11.78 27.75
C LEU A 145 -19.80 -12.06 27.55
N GLU A 146 -20.21 -12.58 26.38
CA GLU A 146 -21.60 -12.72 25.93
C GLU A 146 -22.39 -11.40 25.95
N LEU A 147 -21.71 -10.28 25.70
CA LEU A 147 -22.32 -8.94 25.67
C LEU A 147 -22.59 -8.45 24.23
N LEU A 148 -22.32 -9.30 23.23
CA LEU A 148 -22.47 -9.00 21.80
C LEU A 148 -23.88 -8.62 21.36
N ALA A 149 -24.90 -8.98 22.14
CA ALA A 149 -26.29 -8.91 21.70
C ALA A 149 -26.82 -7.48 21.48
N VAL A 150 -26.09 -6.41 21.83
CA VAL A 150 -26.65 -5.05 21.74
C VAL A 150 -25.76 -3.99 21.07
N ASN A 151 -24.41 -4.03 21.11
CA ASN A 151 -23.63 -2.91 20.56
C ASN A 151 -22.20 -3.30 20.12
N CYS A 152 -21.72 -2.74 19.01
CA CYS A 152 -20.43 -3.01 18.34
C CYS A 152 -20.36 -4.30 17.47
N SER A 153 -21.49 -4.79 16.93
CA SER A 153 -21.46 -5.69 15.77
C SER A 153 -21.19 -4.88 14.51
N ILE A 154 -20.05 -5.13 13.87
CA ILE A 154 -19.55 -4.31 12.76
C ILE A 154 -19.57 -5.12 11.49
N ASP A 155 -20.30 -4.63 10.50
CA ASP A 155 -20.14 -5.02 9.11
C ASP A 155 -19.03 -4.14 8.52
N TRP A 156 -17.83 -4.71 8.43
CA TRP A 156 -16.65 -4.00 7.98
C TRP A 156 -16.74 -3.52 6.52
N ALA A 157 -17.36 -4.30 5.64
CA ALA A 157 -17.59 -3.88 4.26
C ALA A 157 -18.52 -2.66 4.22
N LYS A 158 -19.57 -2.66 5.03
CA LYS A 158 -20.47 -1.51 5.19
C LYS A 158 -19.74 -0.31 5.80
N VAL A 159 -18.94 -0.48 6.85
CA VAL A 159 -18.15 0.62 7.43
C VAL A 159 -17.25 1.24 6.35
N MET A 160 -16.43 0.42 5.69
CA MET A 160 -15.51 0.90 4.66
C MET A 160 -16.23 1.55 3.48
N SER A 161 -17.49 1.17 3.17
CA SER A 161 -18.27 1.84 2.12
C SER A 161 -18.56 3.32 2.41
N HIS A 162 -18.66 3.72 3.69
CA HIS A 162 -18.90 5.11 4.12
C HIS A 162 -17.65 6.00 4.05
N CYS A 163 -16.48 5.43 3.75
CA CYS A 163 -15.25 6.19 3.57
C CYS A 163 -15.27 6.99 2.27
N ASN A 164 -15.05 8.30 2.33
CA ASN A 164 -15.00 9.20 1.17
C ASN A 164 -13.55 9.49 0.75
N ALA A 165 -12.83 8.46 0.31
CA ALA A 165 -11.44 8.56 -0.12
C ALA A 165 -11.25 9.56 -1.28
N LYS A 166 -10.27 10.46 -1.15
CA LYS A 166 -10.01 11.56 -2.11
C LYS A 166 -8.84 11.24 -3.03
N SER A 167 -7.72 10.77 -2.48
CA SER A 167 -6.52 10.38 -3.21
C SER A 167 -6.69 9.04 -3.91
N GLU A 168 -5.98 8.86 -5.02
CA GLU A 168 -6.05 7.62 -5.82
C GLU A 168 -5.61 6.39 -5.01
N GLU A 169 -4.57 6.53 -4.19
CA GLU A 169 -4.08 5.44 -3.35
C GLU A 169 -5.12 5.03 -2.28
N MET A 170 -5.79 6.00 -1.65
CA MET A 170 -6.83 5.71 -0.66
C MET A 170 -8.09 5.11 -1.28
N LYS A 171 -8.47 5.51 -2.51
CA LYS A 171 -9.58 4.90 -3.25
C LYS A 171 -9.31 3.42 -3.54
N LYS A 172 -8.12 3.12 -4.07
CA LYS A 172 -7.70 1.73 -4.33
C LYS A 172 -7.67 0.90 -3.06
N PHE A 173 -7.13 1.46 -1.96
CA PHE A 173 -7.17 0.80 -0.66
C PHE A 173 -8.60 0.49 -0.23
N LYS A 174 -9.52 1.46 -0.28
CA LYS A 174 -10.93 1.27 0.08
C LYS A 174 -11.55 0.11 -0.69
N GLU A 175 -11.36 0.05 -2.01
CA GLU A 175 -11.90 -1.01 -2.86
C GLU A 175 -11.35 -2.39 -2.48
N ARG A 176 -10.03 -2.50 -2.29
CA ARG A 176 -9.36 -3.75 -1.91
C ARG A 176 -9.72 -4.19 -0.50
N ALA A 177 -9.82 -3.26 0.43
CA ALA A 177 -10.22 -3.53 1.81
C ALA A 177 -11.66 -4.07 1.85
N ILE A 178 -12.60 -3.48 1.09
CA ILE A 178 -13.97 -4.01 0.99
C ILE A 178 -13.97 -5.45 0.45
N ALA A 179 -13.20 -5.72 -0.61
CA ALA A 179 -13.08 -7.06 -1.18
C ALA A 179 -12.51 -8.07 -0.18
N TYR A 180 -11.41 -7.71 0.50
CA TYR A 180 -10.77 -8.52 1.54
C TYR A 180 -11.73 -8.83 2.70
N LEU A 181 -12.36 -7.80 3.26
CA LEU A 181 -13.21 -7.90 4.44
C LEU A 181 -14.53 -8.64 4.16
N SER A 182 -15.00 -8.62 2.92
CA SER A 182 -16.19 -9.39 2.50
C SER A 182 -15.94 -10.89 2.53
N GLN A 183 -14.70 -11.34 2.32
CA GLN A 183 -14.30 -12.75 2.38
C GLN A 183 -14.04 -13.22 3.82
N ASP A 184 -13.54 -12.32 4.67
CA ASP A 184 -13.10 -12.62 6.05
C ASP A 184 -14.27 -12.68 7.06
N SER A 185 -15.35 -11.93 6.81
CA SER A 185 -16.53 -11.84 7.70
C SER A 185 -17.24 -13.17 8.03
N ALA A 186 -16.90 -14.26 7.32
CA ALA A 186 -17.43 -15.60 7.56
C ALA A 186 -16.61 -16.44 8.57
N LYS A 187 -15.34 -16.10 8.87
CA LYS A 187 -14.43 -16.97 9.64
C LYS A 187 -14.25 -16.61 11.11
N GLU A 188 -14.40 -15.35 11.52
CA GLU A 188 -14.03 -14.89 12.88
C GLU A 188 -15.10 -15.00 13.99
N ARG A 189 -16.07 -15.92 13.88
CA ARG A 189 -16.91 -16.27 15.05
C ARG A 189 -16.15 -17.26 15.94
N SER A 190 -15.38 -16.75 16.90
CA SER A 190 -14.69 -17.59 17.89
C SER A 190 -15.68 -18.53 18.57
N LYS A 191 -15.36 -19.82 18.65
CA LYS A 191 -16.21 -20.86 19.24
C LYS A 191 -16.22 -20.89 20.78
N GLU A 192 -15.44 -20.05 21.45
CA GLU A 192 -15.27 -20.09 22.89
C GLU A 192 -16.01 -18.98 23.62
N THR A 193 -17.10 -19.37 24.25
CA THR A 193 -17.86 -18.55 25.19
C THR A 193 -17.27 -18.73 26.60
N LEU A 194 -16.99 -17.64 27.33
CA LEU A 194 -16.50 -17.76 28.71
C LEU A 194 -17.63 -18.24 29.64
N LEU A 195 -17.37 -19.32 30.38
CA LEU A 195 -18.20 -19.72 31.53
C LEU A 195 -18.42 -18.53 32.48
N GLN A 196 -19.61 -18.43 33.06
CA GLN A 196 -20.06 -17.30 33.88
C GLN A 196 -19.09 -16.92 35.03
N ALA A 197 -18.36 -17.90 35.60
CA ALA A 197 -17.31 -17.70 36.60
C ALA A 197 -16.12 -16.85 36.11
N ARG A 198 -15.77 -16.92 34.82
CA ARG A 198 -14.67 -16.13 34.24
C ARG A 198 -15.05 -14.67 33.96
N ARG A 199 -16.35 -14.29 34.05
CA ARG A 199 -16.78 -12.88 33.84
C ARG A 199 -16.47 -11.98 35.04
N SER A 200 -16.59 -12.49 36.26
CA SER A 200 -16.16 -11.77 37.46
C SER A 200 -14.64 -11.62 37.52
N ASP A 201 -13.92 -12.62 37.02
CA ASP A 201 -12.46 -12.59 36.91
C ASP A 201 -12.00 -11.49 35.95
N TRP A 202 -12.68 -11.34 34.80
CA TRP A 202 -12.40 -10.28 33.84
C TRP A 202 -12.51 -8.88 34.47
N SER A 203 -13.58 -8.59 35.21
CA SER A 203 -13.74 -7.26 35.84
C SER A 203 -12.67 -6.99 36.90
N THR A 204 -12.20 -8.03 37.58
CA THR A 204 -11.14 -7.93 38.59
C THR A 204 -9.78 -7.72 37.92
N GLU A 205 -9.52 -8.46 36.84
CA GLU A 205 -8.33 -8.34 36.01
C GLU A 205 -8.23 -6.96 35.36
N PHE A 206 -9.32 -6.46 34.78
CA PHE A 206 -9.39 -5.10 34.24
C PHE A 206 -9.00 -4.06 35.29
N LYS A 207 -9.57 -4.13 36.50
CA LYS A 207 -9.22 -3.19 37.59
C LYS A 207 -7.76 -3.32 38.02
N ARG A 208 -7.21 -4.54 38.04
CA ARG A 208 -5.80 -4.81 38.37
C ARG A 208 -4.85 -4.31 37.27
N SER A 209 -5.26 -4.36 36.01
CA SER A 209 -4.44 -3.98 34.86
C SER A 209 -4.04 -2.50 34.86
N ARG A 210 -4.76 -1.63 35.59
CA ARG A 210 -4.41 -0.22 35.77
C ARG A 210 -2.99 -0.01 36.30
N ASN A 211 -2.53 -0.90 37.16
CA ASN A 211 -1.21 -0.82 37.79
C ASN A 211 -0.11 -1.54 36.99
N LEU A 212 -0.43 -2.12 35.83
CA LEU A 212 0.56 -2.76 34.98
C LEU A 212 1.25 -1.70 34.11
N SER A 213 2.57 -1.80 33.99
CA SER A 213 3.38 -0.84 33.25
C SER A 213 3.18 -0.96 31.73
N PHE A 214 3.09 -2.20 31.22
CA PHE A 214 2.86 -2.64 29.83
C PHE A 214 3.34 -4.11 29.74
N PRO A 215 2.75 -5.01 28.92
CA PRO A 215 1.50 -4.87 28.19
C PRO A 215 0.28 -5.02 29.11
N ARG A 216 -0.78 -4.27 28.84
CA ARG A 216 -2.07 -4.37 29.53
C ARG A 216 -3.07 -5.21 28.73
N GLY A 217 -2.89 -5.31 27.42
CA GLY A 217 -3.89 -5.84 26.49
C GLY A 217 -4.72 -4.71 25.89
N VAL A 218 -4.97 -4.80 24.58
CA VAL A 218 -5.54 -3.74 23.75
C VAL A 218 -6.87 -3.21 24.29
N THR A 219 -7.82 -4.10 24.57
CA THR A 219 -9.11 -3.73 25.18
C THR A 219 -8.96 -3.02 26.53
N TYR A 220 -8.10 -3.54 27.43
CA TYR A 220 -7.92 -2.96 28.76
C TYR A 220 -7.28 -1.58 28.70
N ALA A 221 -6.21 -1.43 27.90
CA ALA A 221 -5.55 -0.15 27.70
C ALA A 221 -6.51 0.91 27.14
N ARG A 222 -7.29 0.58 26.12
CA ARG A 222 -8.28 1.52 25.55
C ARG A 222 -9.34 1.93 26.56
N LEU A 223 -9.86 0.98 27.35
CA LEU A 223 -10.85 1.28 28.39
C LEU A 223 -10.28 2.21 29.47
N HIS A 224 -9.02 2.04 29.89
CA HIS A 224 -8.38 2.96 30.83
C HIS A 224 -8.23 4.35 30.23
N LEU A 225 -7.69 4.46 29.01
CA LEU A 225 -7.57 5.74 28.29
C LEU A 225 -8.90 6.46 28.15
N TRP A 226 -9.96 5.72 27.83
CA TRP A 226 -11.30 6.29 27.72
C TRP A 226 -11.84 6.76 29.06
N CYS A 227 -11.68 5.96 30.12
CA CYS A 227 -12.05 6.36 31.48
C CYS A 227 -11.31 7.62 31.93
N GLU A 228 -10.01 7.75 31.62
CA GLU A 228 -9.20 8.93 31.94
C GLU A 228 -9.68 10.17 31.18
N SER A 229 -9.94 10.05 29.88
CA SER A 229 -10.44 11.16 29.05
C SER A 229 -11.84 11.65 29.42
N HIS A 230 -12.64 10.82 30.10
CA HIS A 230 -14.01 11.12 30.51
C HIS A 230 -14.17 11.29 32.04
N GLU A 231 -13.07 11.45 32.78
CA GLU A 231 -13.04 11.62 34.24
C GLU A 231 -13.79 10.51 35.02
N LEU A 232 -13.84 9.30 34.45
CA LEU A 232 -14.51 8.16 35.06
C LEU A 232 -13.52 7.32 35.87
N HIS A 233 -13.84 7.10 37.15
CA HIS A 233 -13.05 6.18 37.96
C HIS A 233 -13.23 4.74 37.48
N VAL A 234 -12.12 4.10 37.07
CA VAL A 234 -12.02 2.68 36.67
C VAL A 234 -12.70 1.73 37.68
N GLY A 235 -12.68 2.07 38.97
CA GLY A 235 -13.35 1.30 40.03
C GLY A 235 -14.88 1.18 39.85
N ASN A 236 -15.50 2.16 39.18
CA ASN A 236 -16.93 2.24 38.92
C ASN A 236 -17.37 1.44 37.68
N VAL A 237 -16.41 0.94 36.89
CA VAL A 237 -16.69 0.04 35.76
C VAL A 237 -17.14 -1.31 36.32
N ASN A 238 -18.29 -1.79 35.84
CA ASN A 238 -18.93 -3.03 36.24
C ASN A 238 -19.66 -3.67 35.05
N LEU A 239 -20.10 -4.92 35.20
CA LEU A 239 -20.74 -5.66 34.09
C LEU A 239 -22.01 -5.00 33.54
N LYS A 240 -22.68 -4.09 34.28
CA LYS A 240 -23.89 -3.41 33.81
C LYS A 240 -23.59 -2.23 32.88
N ASN A 241 -22.54 -1.44 33.16
CA ASN A 241 -22.17 -0.29 32.32
C ASN A 241 -21.20 -0.67 31.19
N LEU A 242 -20.55 -1.83 31.28
CA LEU A 242 -19.57 -2.31 30.32
C LEU A 242 -20.07 -2.32 28.85
N PRO A 243 -21.28 -2.80 28.51
CA PRO A 243 -21.76 -2.78 27.12
C PRO A 243 -21.85 -1.37 26.52
N GLN A 244 -22.23 -0.37 27.34
CA GLN A 244 -22.32 1.02 26.90
C GLN A 244 -20.92 1.61 26.68
N LEU A 245 -19.96 1.29 27.56
CA LEU A 245 -18.57 1.72 27.42
C LEU A 245 -17.96 1.19 26.12
N PHE A 246 -18.08 -0.11 25.85
CA PHE A 246 -17.60 -0.69 24.59
C PHE A 246 -18.29 -0.09 23.36
N ASN A 247 -19.58 0.24 23.43
CA ASN A 247 -20.26 0.91 22.32
C ASN A 247 -19.66 2.28 22.01
N ASN A 248 -19.36 3.06 23.06
CA ASN A 248 -18.76 4.38 22.91
C ASN A 248 -17.34 4.26 22.33
N LEU A 249 -16.53 3.34 22.86
CA LEU A 249 -15.20 3.03 22.34
C LEU A 249 -15.23 2.68 20.85
N CYS A 250 -16.05 1.71 20.46
CA CYS A 250 -16.15 1.30 19.08
C CYS A 250 -16.61 2.45 18.18
N LYS A 251 -17.58 3.27 18.63
CA LYS A 251 -18.05 4.42 17.84
C LYS A 251 -16.95 5.46 17.64
N GLU A 252 -16.22 5.82 18.69
CA GLU A 252 -15.11 6.77 18.61
C GLU A 252 -14.02 6.28 17.65
N ASP A 253 -13.59 5.04 17.81
CA ASP A 253 -12.46 4.49 17.04
C ASP A 253 -12.87 4.21 15.59
N LEU A 254 -14.13 3.80 15.33
CA LEU A 254 -14.68 3.70 13.98
C LEU A 254 -14.83 5.07 13.32
N GLN A 255 -15.30 6.08 14.04
CA GLN A 255 -15.39 7.45 13.53
C GLN A 255 -13.99 7.97 13.18
N LYS A 256 -12.99 7.68 14.02
CA LYS A 256 -11.60 8.01 13.75
C LYS A 256 -11.09 7.32 12.48
N LEU A 257 -11.31 6.01 12.37
CA LEU A 257 -10.95 5.23 11.19
C LEU A 257 -11.58 5.81 9.91
N LEU A 258 -12.87 6.16 9.96
CA LEU A 258 -13.59 6.75 8.83
C LEU A 258 -13.09 8.15 8.46
N GLN A 259 -12.76 8.98 9.46
CA GLN A 259 -12.17 10.31 9.24
C GLN A 259 -10.83 10.20 8.51
N ILE A 260 -9.98 9.25 8.93
CA ILE A 260 -8.67 9.00 8.32
C ILE A 260 -8.83 8.43 6.91
N CYS A 261 -9.71 7.46 6.72
CA CYS A 261 -9.99 6.87 5.41
C CYS A 261 -10.56 7.91 4.43
N SER A 262 -11.40 8.83 4.92
CA SER A 262 -11.98 9.91 4.10
C SER A 262 -11.03 11.09 3.87
N GLU A 263 -9.82 11.01 4.43
CA GLU A 263 -8.79 12.06 4.35
C GLU A 263 -9.34 13.43 4.82
N GLU A 264 -10.11 13.38 5.90
CA GLU A 264 -10.65 14.52 6.66
C GLU A 264 -9.94 14.68 8.01
N ASP A 265 -8.90 13.88 8.22
CA ASP A 265 -8.02 13.93 9.38
C ASP A 265 -6.97 15.05 9.28
N GLN A 266 -6.48 15.46 10.44
CA GLN A 266 -5.27 16.25 10.59
C GLN A 266 -4.07 15.37 11.01
N LEU A 267 -4.09 14.08 10.65
CA LEU A 267 -2.96 13.19 10.84
C LEU A 267 -1.94 13.38 9.72
N TYR A 268 -0.69 13.36 10.13
CA TYR A 268 0.47 13.42 9.28
C TYR A 268 1.40 12.27 9.63
N GLY A 269 2.30 12.47 10.60
CA GLY A 269 3.31 11.48 10.98
C GLY A 269 2.94 10.68 12.22
N VAL A 270 1.78 10.96 12.83
CA VAL A 270 1.39 10.52 14.16
C VAL A 270 2.54 10.75 15.14
N SER A 271 2.96 12.00 15.26
CA SER A 271 4.24 12.38 15.86
C SER A 271 4.42 11.94 17.32
N ASP A 272 3.31 11.74 18.05
CA ASP A 272 3.31 11.24 19.41
C ASP A 272 3.50 9.70 19.49
N ALA A 273 3.47 8.99 18.35
CA ALA A 273 3.58 7.54 18.24
C ALA A 273 4.79 7.12 17.37
N PRO A 274 6.03 7.20 17.91
CA PRO A 274 7.27 6.95 17.14
C PRO A 274 7.32 5.54 16.54
N LEU A 275 6.66 4.57 17.18
CA LEU A 275 6.50 3.19 16.71
C LEU A 275 5.99 3.10 15.26
N LEU A 276 5.15 4.03 14.81
CA LEU A 276 4.59 3.98 13.46
C LEU A 276 5.69 4.14 12.40
N SER A 277 6.70 4.97 12.68
CA SER A 277 7.86 5.13 11.78
C SER A 277 8.67 3.84 11.69
N GLU A 278 8.80 3.10 12.79
CA GLU A 278 9.49 1.81 12.84
C GLU A 278 8.70 0.72 12.08
N LEU A 279 7.38 0.68 12.26
CA LEU A 279 6.50 -0.24 11.53
C LEU A 279 6.50 0.03 10.03
N LEU A 280 6.54 1.30 9.61
CA LEU A 280 6.69 1.65 8.19
C LEU A 280 8.06 1.24 7.66
N TYR A 281 9.14 1.46 8.42
CA TYR A 281 10.49 1.02 8.05
C TYR A 281 10.58 -0.49 7.81
N LEU A 282 9.86 -1.30 8.60
CA LEU A 282 9.80 -2.76 8.46
C LEU A 282 8.82 -3.23 7.37
N SER A 283 8.06 -2.33 6.74
CA SER A 283 7.06 -2.69 5.73
C SER A 283 7.67 -2.85 4.33
N ASN A 284 6.98 -3.60 3.47
CA ASN A 284 7.32 -3.71 2.05
C ASN A 284 7.29 -2.33 1.34
N THR A 285 6.40 -1.43 1.76
CA THR A 285 6.26 -0.09 1.15
C THR A 285 7.48 0.81 1.37
N PHE A 286 8.33 0.49 2.35
CA PHE A 286 9.54 1.27 2.63
C PHE A 286 10.50 1.30 1.44
N ALA A 287 10.54 0.24 0.62
CA ALA A 287 11.37 0.19 -0.58
C ALA A 287 11.07 1.35 -1.55
N LEU A 288 9.80 1.75 -1.67
CA LEU A 288 9.38 2.86 -2.54
C LEU A 288 9.81 4.22 -2.00
N VAL A 289 9.75 4.41 -0.68
CA VAL A 289 10.20 5.64 -0.01
C VAL A 289 11.74 5.70 0.03
N ASN A 290 12.40 4.55 0.08
CA ASN A 290 13.84 4.41 0.18
C ASN A 290 14.54 4.18 -1.18
N ALA A 291 13.87 4.45 -2.31
CA ALA A 291 14.42 4.25 -3.64
C ALA A 291 15.77 4.98 -3.85
N GLU A 292 15.94 6.14 -3.20
CA GLU A 292 17.15 6.98 -3.26
C GLU A 292 18.08 6.78 -2.04
N GLY A 293 17.80 5.80 -1.16
CA GLY A 293 18.60 5.53 0.05
C GLY A 293 18.35 6.48 1.24
N ASN A 294 17.43 7.43 1.09
CA ASN A 294 17.12 8.48 2.08
C ASN A 294 15.84 8.21 2.89
N GLY A 295 15.20 7.05 2.72
CA GLY A 295 13.82 6.81 3.16
C GLY A 295 13.62 7.00 4.65
N ARG A 296 14.52 6.48 5.49
CA ARG A 296 14.45 6.63 6.95
C ARG A 296 14.56 8.11 7.37
N GLY A 297 15.52 8.83 6.80
CA GLY A 297 15.68 10.26 7.05
C GLY A 297 14.44 11.05 6.61
N CYS A 298 13.79 10.63 5.52
CA CYS A 298 12.58 11.27 5.03
C CYS A 298 11.37 11.03 5.93
N LEU A 299 11.18 9.82 6.48
CA LEU A 299 10.13 9.56 7.48
C LEU A 299 10.33 10.42 8.74
N GLU A 300 11.54 10.40 9.31
CA GLU A 300 11.88 11.17 10.52
C GLU A 300 11.67 12.68 10.29
N ARG A 301 12.11 13.19 9.13
CA ARG A 301 11.98 14.60 8.77
C ARG A 301 10.51 14.97 8.51
N PHE A 302 9.74 14.10 7.88
CA PHE A 302 8.30 14.30 7.66
C PHE A 302 7.56 14.45 8.99
N VAL A 303 7.76 13.53 9.93
CA VAL A 303 7.14 13.59 11.27
C VAL A 303 7.46 14.92 11.96
N LYS A 304 8.74 15.33 11.94
CA LYS A 304 9.17 16.60 12.56
C LYS A 304 8.53 17.82 11.90
N LEU A 305 8.52 17.87 10.56
CA LEU A 305 7.97 18.99 9.80
C LEU A 305 6.47 19.18 10.02
N PHE A 306 5.73 18.10 10.21
CA PHE A 306 4.28 18.14 10.35
C PHE A 306 3.76 18.04 11.79
N HIS A 307 4.62 17.74 12.78
CA HIS A 307 4.26 17.73 14.20
C HIS A 307 3.47 19.00 14.64
N PRO A 308 3.86 20.24 14.26
CA PRO A 308 3.11 21.44 14.65
C PRO A 308 1.74 21.60 13.98
N LYS A 309 1.47 20.86 12.91
CA LYS A 309 0.19 20.87 12.16
C LYS A 309 -0.72 19.71 12.54
N GLU A 310 -0.19 18.75 13.30
CA GLU A 310 -0.86 17.51 13.62
C GLU A 310 -1.73 17.70 14.86
N GLU A 311 -2.99 17.29 14.75
CA GLU A 311 -3.87 17.18 15.93
C GLU A 311 -3.33 16.06 16.82
N LYS A 312 -3.14 16.36 18.11
CA LYS A 312 -2.61 15.37 19.06
C LYS A 312 -3.71 14.39 19.47
N PHE A 313 -3.46 13.11 19.23
CA PHE A 313 -4.31 12.02 19.70
C PHE A 313 -3.58 11.25 20.78
N SER A 314 -3.72 11.70 22.03
CA SER A 314 -3.04 11.13 23.20
C SER A 314 -3.30 9.63 23.37
N SER A 315 -4.47 9.14 22.96
CA SER A 315 -4.84 7.73 23.07
C SER A 315 -4.18 6.83 22.02
N LEU A 316 -3.78 7.36 20.86
CA LEU A 316 -3.28 6.52 19.76
C LEU A 316 -1.91 5.92 20.05
N ASN A 317 -1.01 6.64 20.72
CA ASN A 317 0.32 6.11 21.00
C ASN A 317 0.27 4.86 21.91
N GLU A 318 -0.43 4.94 23.03
CA GLU A 318 -0.60 3.80 23.94
C GLU A 318 -1.40 2.68 23.27
N LEU A 319 -2.49 3.00 22.57
CA LEU A 319 -3.29 2.00 21.86
C LEU A 319 -2.47 1.26 20.80
N PHE A 320 -1.77 1.98 19.93
CA PHE A 320 -0.97 1.40 18.85
C PHE A 320 0.20 0.57 19.38
N SER A 321 0.78 0.97 20.52
CA SER A 321 1.82 0.18 21.19
C SER A 321 1.28 -1.17 21.68
N GLU A 322 0.10 -1.18 22.30
CA GLU A 322 -0.56 -2.40 22.76
C GLU A 322 -0.98 -3.31 21.59
N VAL A 323 -1.51 -2.72 20.52
CA VAL A 323 -1.86 -3.48 19.30
C VAL A 323 -0.62 -4.12 18.70
N ALA A 324 0.43 -3.34 18.44
CA ALA A 324 1.65 -3.87 17.84
C ALA A 324 2.33 -4.94 18.72
N TYR A 325 2.31 -4.77 20.05
CA TYR A 325 2.84 -5.79 20.96
C TYR A 325 2.03 -7.09 20.90
N LYS A 326 0.70 -6.98 20.95
CA LYS A 326 -0.19 -8.13 20.80
C LYS A 326 0.09 -8.85 19.47
N MET A 327 0.14 -8.11 18.38
CA MET A 327 0.43 -8.67 17.06
C MET A 327 1.80 -9.35 17.03
N LYS A 328 2.84 -8.73 17.59
CA LYS A 328 4.18 -9.33 17.69
C LYS A 328 4.18 -10.65 18.47
N SER A 329 3.35 -10.77 19.51
CA SER A 329 3.21 -12.04 20.25
C SER A 329 2.49 -13.14 19.48
N MET A 330 1.77 -12.79 18.40
CA MET A 330 1.02 -13.71 17.54
C MET A 330 1.79 -14.10 16.27
N VAL A 331 2.89 -13.40 15.94
CA VAL A 331 3.72 -13.74 14.79
C VAL A 331 4.39 -15.10 15.01
N GLY A 332 4.02 -16.08 14.19
CA GLY A 332 4.57 -17.45 14.23
C GLY A 332 3.69 -18.46 14.97
N ASP A 333 2.51 -18.06 15.44
CA ASP A 333 1.49 -18.99 15.93
C ASP A 333 0.73 -19.61 14.74
N GLU A 334 0.68 -20.94 14.65
CA GLU A 334 0.06 -21.67 13.53
C GLU A 334 -1.46 -21.45 13.45
N ASP A 335 -2.09 -21.08 14.57
CA ASP A 335 -3.54 -20.89 14.68
C ASP A 335 -4.00 -19.43 14.41
N GLU A 336 -3.08 -18.46 14.30
CA GLU A 336 -3.43 -17.04 14.09
C GLU A 336 -2.95 -16.48 12.74
N GLU A 337 -3.88 -15.93 11.95
CA GLU A 337 -3.61 -15.30 10.63
C GLU A 337 -2.78 -14.00 10.68
N VAL A 338 -2.17 -13.65 11.81
CA VAL A 338 -1.42 -12.40 11.98
C VAL A 338 -0.03 -12.53 11.35
N ARG A 339 0.07 -12.17 10.07
CA ARG A 339 1.33 -12.22 9.30
C ARG A 339 2.17 -10.95 9.38
N TYR A 340 1.57 -9.80 9.71
CA TYR A 340 2.21 -8.49 9.62
C TYR A 340 1.92 -7.61 10.85
N LEU A 341 2.92 -6.89 11.35
CA LEU A 341 2.78 -5.99 12.52
C LEU A 341 1.96 -4.72 12.23
N GLN A 342 1.72 -4.42 10.95
CA GLN A 342 1.05 -3.22 10.48
C GLN A 342 -0.49 -3.33 10.47
N GLY A 343 -1.05 -4.51 10.77
CA GLY A 343 -2.48 -4.81 10.69
C GLY A 343 -2.83 -5.68 9.47
N ARG A 344 -3.89 -6.49 9.59
CA ARG A 344 -4.35 -7.39 8.51
C ARG A 344 -4.77 -6.63 7.25
N ILE A 345 -5.44 -5.49 7.42
CA ILE A 345 -5.90 -4.68 6.29
C ILE A 345 -4.82 -3.77 5.69
N PHE A 346 -3.64 -3.65 6.32
CA PHE A 346 -2.55 -2.82 5.80
C PHE A 346 -2.12 -3.25 4.40
N LEU A 347 -2.04 -4.57 4.17
CA LEU A 347 -1.59 -5.12 2.89
C LEU A 347 -2.48 -4.67 1.72
N ALA A 348 -3.79 -4.52 1.95
CA ALA A 348 -4.73 -4.06 0.92
C ALA A 348 -4.37 -2.68 0.36
N GLY A 349 -3.70 -1.82 1.14
CA GLY A 349 -3.24 -0.50 0.73
C GLY A 349 -1.75 -0.42 0.40
N ALA A 350 -0.97 -1.44 0.77
CA ALA A 350 0.48 -1.47 0.65
C ALA A 350 0.99 -1.96 -0.72
N LEU A 351 0.15 -1.93 -1.76
CA LEU A 351 0.41 -2.57 -3.04
C LEU A 351 0.90 -1.64 -4.15
N LYS A 352 1.25 -0.39 -3.82
CA LYS A 352 1.65 0.59 -4.84
C LYS A 352 2.77 0.10 -5.76
N GLU A 353 3.76 -0.64 -5.22
CA GLU A 353 4.84 -1.23 -6.02
C GLU A 353 4.31 -2.24 -7.06
N PHE A 354 3.29 -3.00 -6.70
CA PHE A 354 2.63 -3.94 -7.60
C PHE A 354 1.75 -3.22 -8.62
N ASP A 355 1.06 -2.17 -8.20
CA ASP A 355 0.24 -1.32 -9.08
C ASP A 355 1.08 -0.66 -10.18
N GLU A 356 2.22 -0.06 -9.81
CA GLU A 356 3.16 0.57 -10.74
C GLU A 356 3.76 -0.45 -11.72
N ARG A 357 3.75 -1.74 -11.38
CA ARG A 357 4.21 -2.85 -12.21
C ARG A 357 3.08 -3.58 -12.94
N GLY A 358 1.84 -3.12 -12.81
CA GLY A 358 0.66 -3.73 -13.45
C GLY A 358 0.22 -5.08 -12.84
N LEU A 359 0.66 -5.40 -11.63
CA LEU A 359 0.39 -6.68 -10.93
C LEU A 359 -0.81 -6.62 -9.97
N SER A 360 -1.56 -5.52 -9.98
CA SER A 360 -2.62 -5.25 -9.00
C SER A 360 -3.83 -6.18 -9.11
N SER A 361 -4.10 -6.73 -10.30
CA SER A 361 -5.27 -7.59 -10.56
C SER A 361 -5.14 -9.02 -10.01
N PHE A 362 -3.94 -9.43 -9.60
CA PHE A 362 -3.66 -10.76 -9.05
C PHE A 362 -4.05 -10.89 -7.56
N LEU A 363 -3.91 -9.82 -6.78
CA LEU A 363 -4.02 -9.89 -5.31
C LEU A 363 -5.45 -9.70 -4.79
N TYR A 364 -6.32 -9.01 -5.54
CA TYR A 364 -7.70 -8.74 -5.14
C TYR A 364 -8.61 -8.74 -6.36
N THR A 365 -9.18 -9.90 -6.71
CA THR A 365 -10.26 -9.97 -7.71
C THR A 365 -11.53 -9.39 -7.09
N LEU A 366 -11.98 -8.25 -7.62
CA LEU A 366 -13.30 -7.73 -7.29
C LEU A 366 -14.36 -8.79 -7.66
N PRO A 367 -15.35 -9.06 -6.80
CA PRO A 367 -16.48 -9.88 -7.19
C PRO A 367 -17.13 -9.22 -8.41
N THR A 368 -17.20 -9.95 -9.51
CA THR A 368 -17.88 -9.47 -10.72
C THR A 368 -19.34 -9.21 -10.34
N PRO A 369 -19.86 -7.98 -10.51
CA PRO A 369 -21.25 -7.72 -10.17
C PRO A 369 -22.14 -8.65 -11.00
N THR A 370 -22.92 -9.49 -10.30
CA THR A 370 -23.92 -10.34 -10.93
C THR A 370 -24.82 -9.44 -11.76
N PRO A 371 -24.92 -9.62 -13.10
CA PRO A 371 -25.76 -8.77 -13.92
C PRO A 371 -27.19 -8.87 -13.40
N THR A 372 -27.67 -7.78 -12.80
CA THR A 372 -29.07 -7.66 -12.40
C THR A 372 -29.88 -7.70 -13.68
N LEU A 373 -30.67 -8.75 -13.87
CA LEU A 373 -31.60 -8.89 -14.98
C LEU A 373 -32.44 -7.61 -15.05
N ALA A 374 -32.20 -6.81 -16.09
CA ALA A 374 -32.96 -5.60 -16.35
C ALA A 374 -34.44 -5.96 -16.44
N HIS A 375 -35.24 -5.44 -15.52
CA HIS A 375 -36.69 -5.39 -15.69
C HIS A 375 -37.02 -4.55 -16.93
N PRO A 376 -37.87 -5.02 -17.84
CA PRO A 376 -38.22 -4.27 -19.04
C PRO A 376 -39.00 -3.02 -18.65
N THR A 377 -38.47 -1.85 -19.02
CA THR A 377 -39.16 -0.57 -18.92
C THR A 377 -40.36 -0.53 -19.87
N PRO A 378 -41.54 -0.02 -19.44
CA PRO A 378 -42.71 0.09 -20.31
C PRO A 378 -42.49 1.13 -21.42
N LYS A 379 -42.88 0.78 -22.64
CA LYS A 379 -42.90 1.68 -23.81
C LYS A 379 -43.74 2.93 -23.53
N ALA A 380 -43.09 4.11 -23.58
CA ALA A 380 -43.79 5.39 -23.59
C ALA A 380 -44.51 5.60 -24.93
N LYS A 381 -45.79 5.99 -24.85
CA LYS A 381 -46.65 6.37 -25.98
C LYS A 381 -46.18 7.68 -26.60
N LEU A 382 -46.19 7.73 -27.94
CA LEU A 382 -46.13 8.98 -28.70
C LEU A 382 -47.27 9.91 -28.29
N VAL A 383 -46.94 11.19 -28.05
CA VAL A 383 -47.90 12.30 -28.13
C VAL A 383 -47.38 13.28 -29.17
N VAL A 384 -48.22 13.53 -30.17
CA VAL A 384 -48.05 14.52 -31.23
C VAL A 384 -48.70 15.83 -30.79
N ALA A 385 -47.98 16.95 -30.89
CA ALA A 385 -48.50 18.32 -31.10
C ALA A 385 -47.33 19.33 -31.12
N VAL A 386 -47.36 20.49 -31.78
CA VAL A 386 -48.08 21.10 -32.90
C VAL A 386 -47.13 22.20 -33.43
N VAL A 387 -47.20 22.44 -34.73
CA VAL A 387 -46.50 23.47 -35.50
C VAL A 387 -46.74 24.89 -34.98
N ALA A 388 -45.70 25.72 -34.94
CA ALA A 388 -45.80 27.17 -35.18
C ALA A 388 -44.54 27.68 -35.93
N LEU A 389 -44.78 28.46 -36.98
CA LEU A 389 -43.82 29.14 -37.88
C LEU A 389 -44.11 30.67 -37.82
N PRO A 390 -43.36 31.56 -38.50
CA PRO A 390 -42.12 32.24 -38.11
C PRO A 390 -42.27 33.79 -38.13
N THR A 391 -41.26 34.57 -37.68
CA THR A 391 -40.88 35.89 -38.25
C THR A 391 -39.55 36.41 -37.63
N PRO A 392 -38.83 37.40 -38.24
CA PRO A 392 -37.43 37.20 -38.65
C PRO A 392 -36.45 38.36 -38.30
N LEU A 393 -35.22 38.24 -38.85
CA LEU A 393 -34.08 39.19 -38.97
C LEU A 393 -33.16 39.40 -37.75
N PRO A 394 -31.87 39.81 -37.94
CA PRO A 394 -31.14 40.08 -39.18
C PRO A 394 -29.78 39.35 -39.34
N THR A 395 -29.37 39.28 -40.60
CA THR A 395 -28.09 38.90 -41.20
C THR A 395 -26.85 39.40 -40.44
N GLN A 396 -25.95 38.49 -40.07
CA GLN A 396 -24.53 38.78 -39.83
C GLN A 396 -23.64 37.93 -40.74
N ALA A 397 -22.53 38.55 -41.15
CA ALA A 397 -21.66 38.18 -42.24
C ALA A 397 -20.93 36.84 -42.04
N ARG A 398 -20.74 36.11 -43.15
CA ARG A 398 -19.92 34.90 -43.23
C ARG A 398 -18.43 35.20 -42.92
N PRO A 399 -17.79 34.43 -42.02
CA PRO A 399 -16.36 34.19 -42.07
C PRO A 399 -16.02 33.13 -43.13
N PRO A 400 -14.79 33.13 -43.68
CA PRO A 400 -14.38 32.27 -44.79
C PRO A 400 -14.34 30.78 -44.42
N SER A 401 -14.69 29.93 -45.39
CA SER A 401 -14.59 28.46 -45.28
C SER A 401 -13.18 28.00 -44.87
N PRO A 402 -13.05 27.08 -43.90
CA PRO A 402 -11.79 26.41 -43.63
C PRO A 402 -11.40 25.47 -44.78
N ILE A 403 -10.13 25.52 -45.12
CA ILE A 403 -9.43 24.65 -46.08
C ILE A 403 -9.52 23.20 -45.57
N PRO A 404 -9.87 22.21 -46.41
CA PRO A 404 -9.94 20.82 -45.98
C PRO A 404 -8.55 20.28 -45.62
N THR A 405 -8.37 19.94 -44.34
CA THR A 405 -7.23 19.16 -43.85
C THR A 405 -7.28 17.75 -44.46
N PRO A 406 -6.21 17.24 -45.08
CA PRO A 406 -6.18 15.90 -45.64
C PRO A 406 -6.37 14.85 -44.54
N THR A 407 -7.34 13.95 -44.77
CA THR A 407 -7.62 12.80 -43.92
C THR A 407 -6.39 11.88 -43.89
N PRO A 408 -5.78 11.58 -42.72
CA PRO A 408 -4.69 10.64 -42.64
C PRO A 408 -5.18 9.25 -43.06
N THR A 409 -4.53 8.70 -44.08
CA THR A 409 -4.68 7.31 -44.51
C THR A 409 -4.40 6.40 -43.33
N ALA A 410 -5.40 5.60 -42.93
CA ALA A 410 -5.25 4.60 -41.88
C ALA A 410 -4.07 3.69 -42.22
N LEU A 411 -3.04 3.69 -41.38
CA LEU A 411 -2.01 2.65 -41.45
C LEU A 411 -2.70 1.29 -41.28
N PRO A 412 -2.33 0.29 -42.10
CA PRO A 412 -2.82 -1.07 -41.90
C PRO A 412 -2.46 -1.51 -40.48
N SER A 413 -3.48 -1.87 -39.71
CA SER A 413 -3.35 -2.45 -38.37
C SER A 413 -2.35 -3.61 -38.42
N PRO A 414 -1.29 -3.61 -37.59
CA PRO A 414 -0.34 -4.72 -37.54
C PRO A 414 -1.09 -6.04 -37.30
N LYS A 415 -0.81 -7.07 -38.11
CA LYS A 415 -1.27 -8.43 -37.80
C LYS A 415 -0.72 -8.79 -36.42
N LEU A 416 -1.60 -8.95 -35.44
CA LEU A 416 -1.24 -9.35 -34.09
C LEU A 416 -0.56 -10.74 -34.17
N LEU A 417 0.75 -10.80 -33.97
CA LEU A 417 1.47 -12.06 -33.84
C LEU A 417 1.14 -12.64 -32.47
N LEU A 418 0.26 -13.64 -32.43
CA LEU A 418 -0.04 -14.42 -31.21
C LEU A 418 1.24 -15.07 -30.69
N SER A 419 1.42 -15.13 -29.37
CA SER A 419 2.54 -15.81 -28.71
C SER A 419 2.56 -17.32 -29.00
N ALA A 420 3.64 -18.00 -28.62
CA ALA A 420 3.73 -19.46 -28.74
C ALA A 420 2.61 -20.19 -27.98
N PHE A 421 2.25 -19.70 -26.78
CA PHE A 421 1.23 -20.31 -25.94
C PHE A 421 -0.18 -20.04 -26.48
N GLU A 422 -0.53 -18.78 -26.77
CA GLU A 422 -1.85 -18.43 -27.33
C GLU A 422 -2.04 -18.98 -28.75
N GLY A 423 -0.96 -19.07 -29.53
CA GLY A 423 -0.98 -19.70 -30.85
C GLY A 423 -1.34 -21.19 -30.76
N ALA A 424 -0.73 -21.93 -29.83
CA ALA A 424 -1.06 -23.33 -29.59
C ALA A 424 -2.49 -23.50 -29.09
N TYR A 425 -2.96 -22.61 -28.21
CA TYR A 425 -4.32 -22.64 -27.69
C TYR A 425 -5.34 -22.37 -28.81
N ALA A 426 -5.12 -21.32 -29.60
CA ALA A 426 -6.00 -20.96 -30.71
C ALA A 426 -6.06 -22.07 -31.77
N TYR A 427 -4.93 -22.75 -32.02
CA TYR A 427 -4.88 -23.91 -32.90
C TYR A 427 -5.69 -25.08 -32.33
N LEU A 428 -5.54 -25.41 -31.04
CA LEU A 428 -6.33 -26.46 -30.39
C LEU A 428 -7.84 -26.14 -30.42
N ALA A 429 -8.22 -24.88 -30.22
CA ALA A 429 -9.61 -24.45 -30.26
C ALA A 429 -10.22 -24.53 -31.67
N ALA A 430 -9.38 -24.42 -32.72
CA ALA A 430 -9.78 -24.53 -34.11
C ALA A 430 -9.67 -25.96 -34.67
N SER A 431 -8.93 -26.85 -34.01
CA SER A 431 -8.71 -28.23 -34.43
C SER A 431 -9.58 -29.22 -33.64
N SER A 432 -9.64 -30.46 -34.11
CA SER A 432 -10.28 -31.57 -33.38
C SER A 432 -9.25 -32.40 -32.59
N GLU A 433 -8.06 -31.86 -32.34
CA GLU A 433 -7.00 -32.56 -31.60
C GLU A 433 -7.31 -32.58 -30.09
N ASN A 434 -6.84 -33.62 -29.40
CA ASN A 434 -7.02 -33.73 -27.95
C ASN A 434 -5.92 -32.98 -27.17
N ALA A 435 -4.75 -32.78 -27.79
CA ALA A 435 -3.66 -32.02 -27.21
C ALA A 435 -2.75 -31.43 -28.31
N VAL A 436 -2.23 -30.23 -28.08
CA VAL A 436 -1.34 -29.51 -29.01
C VAL A 436 -0.07 -29.10 -28.27
N SER A 437 1.10 -29.35 -28.86
CA SER A 437 2.39 -28.96 -28.28
C SER A 437 2.65 -27.46 -28.44
N VAL A 438 3.11 -26.82 -27.37
CA VAL A 438 3.60 -25.44 -27.40
C VAL A 438 5.00 -25.41 -28.02
N ASN A 439 5.26 -24.47 -28.93
CA ASN A 439 6.60 -24.31 -29.50
C ASN A 439 7.57 -23.80 -28.43
N MET A 440 8.28 -24.71 -27.77
CA MET A 440 9.15 -24.40 -26.64
C MET A 440 10.31 -23.46 -26.99
N ARG A 441 10.84 -23.54 -28.23
CA ARG A 441 11.90 -22.63 -28.68
C ARG A 441 11.40 -21.18 -28.68
N ARG A 442 10.21 -20.96 -29.24
CA ARG A 442 9.57 -19.65 -29.29
C ARG A 442 9.13 -19.20 -27.89
N PHE A 443 8.53 -20.08 -27.11
CA PHE A 443 8.07 -19.82 -25.74
C PHE A 443 9.20 -19.41 -24.77
N ARG A 444 10.39 -20.01 -24.89
CA ARG A 444 11.58 -19.61 -24.10
C ARG A 444 12.09 -18.22 -24.50
N SER A 445 12.10 -17.91 -25.79
CA SER A 445 12.55 -16.60 -26.29
C SER A 445 11.56 -15.46 -26.05
N GLU A 446 10.28 -15.78 -25.87
CA GLU A 446 9.23 -14.80 -25.55
C GLU A 446 9.20 -14.54 -24.04
N HIS A 447 8.95 -13.29 -23.64
CA HIS A 447 8.79 -12.88 -22.23
C HIS A 447 9.98 -13.25 -21.31
N THR A 448 11.22 -12.96 -21.73
CA THR A 448 12.42 -13.23 -20.91
C THR A 448 12.49 -12.36 -19.66
N PHE A 449 12.70 -12.97 -18.50
CA PHE A 449 12.86 -12.26 -17.23
C PHE A 449 14.18 -11.46 -17.17
N ALA A 450 14.12 -10.22 -16.70
CA ALA A 450 15.32 -9.41 -16.52
C ALA A 450 16.22 -10.02 -15.42
N PRO A 451 17.57 -10.01 -15.57
CA PRO A 451 18.48 -10.61 -14.59
C PRO A 451 18.33 -10.04 -13.16
N THR A 452 17.91 -8.78 -13.03
CA THR A 452 17.63 -8.13 -11.74
C THR A 452 16.39 -8.69 -11.06
N ILE A 453 15.35 -9.01 -11.83
CA ILE A 453 14.12 -9.64 -11.33
C ILE A 453 14.43 -11.07 -10.88
N LEU A 454 15.21 -11.82 -11.66
CA LEU A 454 15.63 -13.18 -11.32
C LEU A 454 16.35 -13.23 -9.96
N LYS A 455 17.24 -12.26 -9.68
CA LYS A 455 17.95 -12.18 -8.38
C LYS A 455 17.03 -12.01 -7.17
N GLN A 456 15.88 -11.36 -7.35
CA GLN A 456 14.91 -11.12 -6.27
C GLN A 456 13.90 -12.24 -6.16
N LEU A 457 13.47 -12.78 -7.30
CA LEU A 457 12.41 -13.77 -7.38
C LEU A 457 12.88 -15.18 -6.99
N LEU A 458 14.11 -15.55 -7.37
CA LEU A 458 14.65 -16.89 -7.07
C LEU A 458 14.68 -17.21 -5.57
N PRO A 459 15.20 -16.36 -4.66
CA PRO A 459 15.19 -16.65 -3.22
C PRO A 459 13.77 -16.70 -2.64
N ALA A 460 12.87 -15.83 -3.11
CA ALA A 460 11.48 -15.79 -2.66
C ALA A 460 10.69 -17.05 -3.08
N MET A 461 11.13 -17.71 -4.15
CA MET A 461 10.47 -18.89 -4.69
C MET A 461 10.92 -20.21 -4.09
N GLU A 462 12.06 -20.25 -3.39
CA GLU A 462 12.58 -21.51 -2.83
C GLU A 462 11.61 -22.27 -1.91
N PRO A 463 10.84 -21.61 -1.03
CA PRO A 463 9.86 -22.31 -0.20
C PRO A 463 8.79 -23.05 -1.02
N TYR A 464 8.49 -22.57 -2.24
CA TYR A 464 7.41 -23.05 -3.08
C TYR A 464 7.83 -24.14 -4.09
N LYS A 465 9.12 -24.51 -4.12
CA LYS A 465 9.65 -25.57 -4.99
C LYS A 465 9.61 -26.96 -4.35
N SER A 466 9.39 -27.06 -3.03
CA SER A 466 9.38 -28.33 -2.31
C SER A 466 8.08 -29.11 -2.52
N GLN A 467 8.13 -30.43 -2.38
CA GLN A 467 6.92 -31.26 -2.47
C GLN A 467 5.98 -30.98 -1.30
N GLU A 468 6.51 -30.72 -0.11
CA GLU A 468 5.73 -30.42 1.08
C GLU A 468 4.89 -29.16 0.88
N ALA A 469 5.50 -28.07 0.43
CA ALA A 469 4.80 -26.81 0.20
C ALA A 469 3.78 -26.93 -0.94
N LEU A 470 4.14 -27.61 -2.03
CA LEU A 470 3.20 -27.87 -3.13
C LEU A 470 1.99 -28.70 -2.68
N ARG A 471 2.20 -29.71 -1.81
CA ARG A 471 1.10 -30.52 -1.26
C ARG A 471 0.20 -29.70 -0.35
N GLU A 472 0.79 -28.83 0.47
CA GLU A 472 0.07 -27.94 1.35
C GLU A 472 -0.78 -26.94 0.57
N MET A 473 -0.20 -26.25 -0.41
CA MET A 473 -0.92 -25.34 -1.31
C MET A 473 -1.99 -26.07 -2.14
N CYS A 474 -1.73 -27.31 -2.59
CA CYS A 474 -2.75 -28.08 -3.29
C CYS A 474 -3.93 -28.41 -2.35
N ARG A 475 -3.64 -28.77 -1.09
CA ARG A 475 -4.65 -29.12 -0.08
C ARG A 475 -5.47 -27.92 0.38
N LEU A 476 -4.83 -26.78 0.63
CA LEU A 476 -5.44 -25.59 1.22
C LEU A 476 -5.98 -24.62 0.17
N ASP A 477 -5.22 -24.37 -0.88
CA ASP A 477 -5.49 -23.35 -1.89
C ASP A 477 -5.98 -23.94 -3.22
N HIS A 478 -6.05 -25.27 -3.35
CA HIS A 478 -6.52 -25.96 -4.55
C HIS A 478 -5.77 -25.56 -5.84
N ILE A 479 -4.47 -25.27 -5.73
CA ILE A 479 -3.64 -24.85 -6.86
C ILE A 479 -3.64 -25.89 -7.99
N GLY A 480 -3.60 -25.44 -9.24
CA GLY A 480 -3.61 -26.28 -10.43
C GLY A 480 -4.99 -26.80 -10.85
N THR A 481 -6.06 -26.33 -10.20
CA THR A 481 -7.46 -26.62 -10.57
C THR A 481 -8.02 -25.55 -11.51
N ALA A 482 -9.18 -25.81 -12.13
CA ALA A 482 -9.83 -24.81 -12.97
C ALA A 482 -10.29 -23.56 -12.19
N GLU A 483 -10.56 -23.72 -10.89
CA GLU A 483 -10.95 -22.63 -9.99
C GLU A 483 -9.73 -21.81 -9.56
N ASN A 484 -8.63 -22.48 -9.21
CA ASN A 484 -7.37 -21.85 -8.83
C ASN A 484 -6.22 -22.35 -9.73
N PRO A 485 -6.11 -21.83 -10.97
CA PRO A 485 -5.07 -22.22 -11.89
C PRO A 485 -3.71 -21.69 -11.43
N LEU A 486 -2.63 -22.39 -11.80
CA LEU A 486 -1.27 -21.95 -11.51
C LEU A 486 -0.82 -20.88 -12.53
N ALA A 487 -0.07 -19.87 -12.09
CA ALA A 487 0.49 -18.87 -13.01
C ALA A 487 1.42 -19.51 -14.07
N LEU A 488 1.21 -19.20 -15.35
CA LEU A 488 2.09 -19.66 -16.43
C LEU A 488 3.50 -19.07 -16.30
N SER A 489 3.64 -17.86 -15.77
CA SER A 489 4.93 -17.24 -15.47
C SER A 489 5.77 -18.05 -14.50
N PHE A 490 5.15 -18.66 -13.48
CA PHE A 490 5.83 -19.54 -12.53
C PHE A 490 6.38 -20.78 -13.24
N VAL A 491 5.55 -21.44 -14.06
CA VAL A 491 5.98 -22.60 -14.87
C VAL A 491 7.09 -22.20 -15.84
N LYS A 492 6.95 -21.06 -16.52
CA LYS A 492 7.97 -20.52 -17.42
C LYS A 492 9.28 -20.25 -16.70
N LEU A 493 9.25 -19.67 -15.50
CA LEU A 493 10.46 -19.40 -14.74
C LEU A 493 11.21 -20.69 -14.41
N LEU A 494 10.52 -21.72 -13.94
CA LEU A 494 11.13 -23.03 -13.66
C LEU A 494 11.76 -23.64 -14.92
N LEU A 495 11.12 -23.47 -16.08
CA LEU A 495 11.65 -23.93 -17.36
C LEU A 495 12.88 -23.13 -17.82
N ASP A 496 12.84 -21.80 -17.71
CA ASP A 496 13.92 -20.91 -18.13
C ASP A 496 15.17 -21.06 -17.25
N GLN A 497 14.99 -21.40 -15.97
CA GLN A 497 16.08 -21.64 -15.00
C GLN A 497 16.54 -23.11 -14.95
N ASN A 498 15.96 -24.00 -15.77
CA ASN A 498 16.24 -25.44 -15.80
C ASN A 498 16.08 -26.11 -14.41
N GLU A 499 15.03 -25.72 -13.67
CA GLU A 499 14.73 -26.23 -12.33
C GLU A 499 14.03 -27.60 -12.40
N HIS A 500 14.75 -28.63 -12.87
CA HIS A 500 14.16 -29.96 -13.10
C HIS A 500 13.53 -30.55 -11.83
N HIS A 501 14.16 -30.38 -10.66
CA HIS A 501 13.63 -30.86 -9.39
C HIS A 501 12.26 -30.24 -9.05
N ALA A 502 12.11 -28.92 -9.25
CA ALA A 502 10.85 -28.23 -9.00
C ALA A 502 9.75 -28.67 -9.97
N LEU A 503 10.08 -28.85 -11.26
CA LEU A 503 9.14 -29.35 -12.27
C LEU A 503 8.70 -30.80 -11.99
N PHE A 504 9.61 -31.65 -11.52
CA PHE A 504 9.27 -33.01 -11.06
C PHE A 504 8.38 -32.99 -9.81
N ASN A 505 8.66 -32.12 -8.84
CA ASN A 505 7.82 -31.96 -7.66
C ASN A 505 6.41 -31.51 -8.05
N LEU A 506 6.31 -30.57 -8.98
CA LEU A 506 5.04 -30.06 -9.49
C LEU A 506 4.21 -31.17 -10.15
N THR A 507 4.81 -31.95 -11.06
CA THR A 507 4.12 -33.08 -11.71
C THR A 507 3.80 -34.23 -10.74
N THR A 508 4.60 -34.42 -9.70
CA THR A 508 4.35 -35.46 -8.68
C THR A 508 3.16 -35.09 -7.79
N VAL A 509 3.01 -33.80 -7.45
CA VAL A 509 1.96 -33.34 -6.53
C VAL A 509 0.65 -33.05 -7.24
N LEU A 510 0.70 -32.33 -8.37
CA LEU A 510 -0.47 -31.90 -9.13
C LEU A 510 -0.88 -32.90 -10.23
N GLY A 511 -0.03 -33.88 -10.52
CA GLY A 511 -0.16 -34.77 -11.67
C GLY A 511 0.49 -34.17 -12.93
N GLU A 512 0.56 -34.96 -14.00
CA GLU A 512 1.13 -34.52 -15.27
C GLU A 512 0.29 -33.43 -15.96
N SER A 513 -1.00 -33.32 -15.61
CA SER A 513 -1.93 -32.35 -16.19
C SER A 513 -2.60 -31.50 -15.11
N PHE A 514 -2.50 -30.18 -15.25
CA PHE A 514 -3.05 -29.20 -14.31
C PHE A 514 -3.41 -27.90 -15.06
N TYR A 515 -4.25 -27.08 -14.45
CA TYR A 515 -4.69 -25.81 -15.05
C TYR A 515 -3.68 -24.71 -14.78
N VAL A 516 -3.42 -23.91 -15.81
CA VAL A 516 -2.63 -22.68 -15.73
C VAL A 516 -3.40 -21.47 -16.27
N GLU A 517 -3.07 -20.30 -15.76
CA GLU A 517 -3.53 -19.03 -16.32
C GLU A 517 -2.39 -18.35 -17.08
N ASN A 518 -2.67 -17.83 -18.27
CA ASN A 518 -1.68 -17.07 -19.03
C ASN A 518 -1.60 -15.64 -18.48
N ASP A 519 -0.70 -15.44 -17.52
CA ASP A 519 -0.35 -14.16 -16.89
C ASP A 519 0.87 -13.47 -17.53
N LEU A 520 1.47 -14.09 -18.55
CA LEU A 520 2.57 -13.51 -19.32
C LEU A 520 2.11 -12.42 -20.29
N GLU A 521 0.84 -12.46 -20.68
CA GLU A 521 0.24 -11.56 -21.66
C GLU A 521 -0.96 -10.81 -21.08
N ASN A 522 -1.07 -9.52 -21.40
CA ASN A 522 -2.23 -8.73 -21.01
C ASN A 522 -3.43 -9.05 -21.92
N LEU A 523 -4.09 -10.18 -21.66
CA LEU A 523 -5.27 -10.65 -22.39
C LEU A 523 -6.57 -9.91 -21.97
N GLY A 524 -6.47 -8.91 -21.09
CA GLY A 524 -7.61 -8.19 -20.53
C GLY A 524 -8.53 -9.12 -19.72
N PRO A 525 -9.86 -8.87 -19.65
CA PRO A 525 -10.80 -9.65 -18.83
C PRO A 525 -11.07 -11.08 -19.34
N LYS A 526 -10.25 -11.60 -20.26
CA LYS A 526 -10.36 -12.94 -20.86
C LYS A 526 -9.30 -13.92 -20.35
N VAL A 527 -8.65 -13.62 -19.21
CA VAL A 527 -7.77 -14.59 -18.55
C VAL A 527 -8.61 -15.83 -18.24
N ARG A 528 -8.16 -16.97 -18.74
CA ARG A 528 -8.89 -18.24 -18.73
C ARG A 528 -7.97 -19.32 -18.20
N ALA A 529 -8.51 -20.21 -17.39
CA ALA A 529 -7.83 -21.42 -16.98
C ALA A 529 -7.65 -22.34 -18.20
N VAL A 530 -6.42 -22.67 -18.52
CA VAL A 530 -6.02 -23.55 -19.62
C VAL A 530 -5.45 -24.82 -19.03
N LEU A 531 -6.06 -25.97 -19.35
CA LEU A 531 -5.50 -27.26 -18.95
C LEU A 531 -4.24 -27.53 -19.78
N ILE A 532 -3.11 -27.70 -19.10
CA ILE A 532 -1.86 -28.10 -19.71
C ILE A 532 -1.43 -29.47 -19.22
N ARG A 533 -0.63 -30.16 -20.02
CA ARG A 533 0.14 -31.33 -19.63
C ARG A 533 1.62 -31.00 -19.75
N LEU A 534 2.36 -31.21 -18.67
CA LEU A 534 3.79 -31.01 -18.60
C LEU A 534 4.48 -32.38 -18.73
N SER A 535 5.38 -32.52 -19.70
CA SER A 535 6.07 -33.79 -19.99
C SER A 535 7.58 -33.57 -20.10
N ASN A 536 8.35 -34.50 -19.55
CA ASN A 536 9.81 -34.51 -19.66
C ASN A 536 10.23 -35.51 -20.75
N ARG A 537 10.97 -35.03 -21.75
CA ARG A 537 11.54 -35.89 -22.78
C ARG A 537 12.71 -36.70 -22.24
N SER A 538 12.57 -38.02 -22.29
CA SER A 538 13.50 -38.99 -21.70
C SER A 538 14.90 -39.00 -22.34
N ASP A 539 15.03 -38.49 -23.57
CA ASP A 539 16.24 -38.51 -24.38
C ASP A 539 17.17 -37.31 -24.13
N ASN A 540 16.62 -36.15 -23.78
CA ASN A 540 17.40 -34.92 -23.55
C ASN A 540 17.07 -34.18 -22.24
N GLY A 541 16.12 -34.67 -21.45
CA GLY A 541 15.69 -34.05 -20.20
C GLY A 541 14.90 -32.75 -20.39
N GLU A 542 14.52 -32.39 -21.61
CA GLU A 542 13.80 -31.15 -21.89
C GLU A 542 12.31 -31.29 -21.57
N TRP A 543 11.81 -30.29 -20.87
CA TRP A 543 10.40 -30.19 -20.55
C TRP A 543 9.61 -29.53 -21.68
N GLU A 544 8.47 -30.14 -22.02
CA GLU A 544 7.52 -29.67 -23.02
C GLU A 544 6.14 -29.41 -22.41
N ILE A 545 5.49 -28.34 -22.87
CA ILE A 545 4.11 -28.01 -22.51
C ILE A 545 3.19 -28.44 -23.64
N PHE A 546 2.11 -29.14 -23.29
CA PHE A 546 1.00 -29.44 -24.20
C PHE A 546 -0.26 -28.78 -23.67
N ILE A 547 -1.04 -28.15 -24.54
CA ILE A 547 -2.38 -27.66 -24.19
C ILE A 547 -3.37 -28.79 -24.48
N VAL A 548 -4.22 -29.13 -23.50
CA VAL A 548 -5.10 -30.30 -23.56
C VAL A 548 -6.56 -29.86 -23.60
N ASN A 549 -7.37 -30.56 -24.41
CA ASN A 549 -8.81 -30.32 -24.48
C ASN A 549 -9.51 -30.95 -23.26
N PRO A 550 -10.18 -30.16 -22.39
CA PRO A 550 -10.83 -30.68 -21.18
C PRO A 550 -12.03 -31.61 -21.46
N LYS A 551 -12.52 -31.66 -22.72
CA LYS A 551 -13.59 -32.58 -23.14
C LYS A 551 -13.08 -33.95 -23.60
N ALA A 552 -11.79 -34.09 -23.89
CA ALA A 552 -11.20 -35.41 -24.08
C ALA A 552 -11.27 -36.12 -22.73
N LYS A 553 -11.69 -37.40 -22.69
CA LYS A 553 -11.81 -38.18 -21.44
C LYS A 553 -10.48 -38.13 -20.66
N VAL A 554 -10.37 -37.19 -19.74
CA VAL A 554 -9.42 -37.25 -18.63
C VAL A 554 -10.18 -38.03 -17.57
N ASP A 555 -9.66 -39.21 -17.21
CA ASP A 555 -10.22 -40.04 -16.16
C ASP A 555 -10.51 -39.17 -14.94
N LYS A 556 -11.75 -39.25 -14.44
CA LYS A 556 -12.26 -38.46 -13.30
C LYS A 556 -11.48 -38.71 -11.99
N GLU A 557 -10.40 -39.48 -12.02
CA GLU A 557 -9.46 -39.72 -10.92
C GLU A 557 -8.27 -38.72 -10.87
N LEU A 558 -8.04 -37.89 -11.90
CA LEU A 558 -6.81 -37.10 -12.04
C LEU A 558 -6.81 -35.68 -11.43
N LEU A 559 -7.87 -35.26 -10.72
CA LEU A 559 -8.00 -33.91 -10.16
C LEU A 559 -8.04 -33.86 -8.62
N ARG A 560 -7.58 -34.92 -7.96
CA ARG A 560 -7.28 -34.86 -6.52
C ARG A 560 -5.77 -34.72 -6.40
N CYS A 561 -5.30 -33.67 -5.70
CA CYS A 561 -3.95 -33.64 -5.12
C CYS A 561 -3.60 -35.06 -4.70
N VAL A 562 -2.54 -35.65 -5.25
CA VAL A 562 -2.32 -37.11 -5.19
C VAL A 562 -2.23 -37.54 -3.72
N ALA A 563 -3.39 -37.84 -3.14
CA ALA A 563 -3.55 -38.26 -1.77
C ALA A 563 -3.45 -39.78 -1.83
N ASN A 564 -2.20 -40.26 -1.76
CA ASN A 564 -1.77 -41.55 -1.23
C ASN A 564 -0.50 -42.02 -1.95
N SER A 565 0.66 -41.79 -1.33
CA SER A 565 1.68 -42.84 -1.29
C SER A 565 2.43 -42.71 0.05
N PRO A 566 2.34 -43.71 0.94
CA PRO A 566 3.21 -43.75 2.10
C PRO A 566 4.65 -43.91 1.61
N ALA A 567 5.57 -43.19 2.25
CA ALA A 567 7.00 -43.33 2.03
C ALA A 567 7.41 -44.81 2.22
N ARG A 568 8.21 -45.33 1.28
CA ARG A 568 9.10 -46.47 1.53
C ARG A 568 10.47 -45.95 1.89
#